data_AF-A0A6B3IKT8-F1
#
_entry.id   AF-A0A6B3IKT8-F1
#
_cell.length_a   1.000
_cell.length_b   1.000
_cell.length_c   1.000
_cell.angle_alpha   90.00
_cell.angle_beta   90.00
_cell.angle_gamma   90.00
#
_symmetry.space_group_name_H-M   'P 1'
#
loop_
_entity.id
_entity.type
_entity.pdbx_description
1 polymer ?
#
loop_
_entity_poly.entity_id
_entity_poly.type
_entity_poly.pdbx_seq_one_letter_code
_entity_poly.pdbx_strand_id
1 'polypeptide(L)'
;SYAFDFSVWELWGALLYGGKVVVVPHLTSRDPQAFLRLLAEERVTVLNQTPSAFYQLAAADREAPGHNLALRYVVFGGEALELGRLADWYTRHHENAPTLVNMYGITE
;
A
#
# COMPACT_ATOMS: atom_id res chain seq x y z
N SER A 1 11.09 -1.19 4.38
CA SER A 1 12.49 -1.28 4.90
C SER A 1 13.40 -0.64 3.88
N TYR A 2 14.37 0.19 4.27
CA TYR A 2 15.35 0.76 3.32
C TYR A 2 16.37 -0.27 2.81
N ALA A 3 16.39 -1.48 3.39
CA ALA A 3 17.25 -2.57 2.97
C ALA A 3 16.61 -3.48 1.88
N PHE A 4 15.41 -3.14 1.41
CA PHE A 4 14.72 -3.87 0.32
C PHE A 4 14.64 -2.97 -0.91
N ASP A 5 14.83 -3.53 -2.10
CA ASP A 5 14.89 -2.82 -3.38
C ASP A 5 13.60 -2.03 -3.70
N PHE A 6 12.44 -2.44 -3.18
CA PHE A 6 11.20 -1.66 -3.27
C PHE A 6 11.37 -0.22 -2.76
N SER A 7 12.23 0.00 -1.76
CA SER A 7 12.49 1.34 -1.25
C SER A 7 13.17 2.27 -2.27
N VAL A 8 13.93 1.70 -3.22
CA VAL A 8 14.54 2.44 -4.33
C VAL A 8 13.45 2.95 -5.26
N TRP A 9 12.49 2.09 -5.61
CA TRP A 9 11.35 2.47 -6.45
C TRP A 9 10.44 3.50 -5.77
N GLU A 10 10.15 3.32 -4.48
CA GLU A 10 9.35 4.27 -3.69
C GLU A 10 9.97 5.67 -3.65
N LEU A 11 11.28 5.72 -3.44
CA LEU A 11 12.01 6.98 -3.33
C LEU A 11 12.10 7.68 -4.70
N TRP A 12 12.64 7.00 -5.70
CA TRP A 12 12.92 7.61 -7.00
C TRP A 12 11.68 7.74 -7.89
N GLY A 13 10.71 6.84 -7.78
CA GLY A 13 9.44 6.91 -8.51
C GLY A 13 8.63 8.16 -8.14
N ALA A 14 8.74 8.64 -6.90
CA ALA A 14 8.19 9.94 -6.52
C ALA A 14 9.13 11.10 -6.89
N LEU A 15 10.39 11.05 -6.44
CA LEU A 15 11.30 12.20 -6.53
C LEU A 15 11.67 12.59 -7.97
N LEU A 16 11.78 11.64 -8.89
CA LEU A 16 12.08 11.93 -10.30
C LEU A 16 10.90 12.54 -11.07
N TYR A 17 9.68 12.44 -10.52
CA TYR A 17 8.45 12.86 -11.18
C TYR A 17 7.72 13.99 -10.42
N GLY A 18 8.41 14.66 -9.50
CA GLY A 18 7.85 15.79 -8.72
C GLY A 18 6.87 15.38 -7.62
N GLY A 19 6.87 14.11 -7.21
CA GLY A 19 6.04 13.58 -6.13
C GLY A 19 6.58 13.86 -4.73
N LYS A 20 5.76 13.54 -3.72
CA LYS A 20 6.11 13.57 -2.30
C LYS A 20 6.39 12.15 -1.81
N VAL A 21 7.50 11.96 -1.10
CA VAL A 21 7.79 10.72 -0.37
C VAL A 21 7.35 10.88 1.08
N VAL A 22 6.54 9.94 1.57
CA VAL A 22 6.11 9.88 2.97
C VAL A 22 6.93 8.80 3.67
N VAL A 23 7.86 9.21 4.53
CA VAL A 23 8.66 8.25 5.32
C VAL A 23 7.85 7.83 6.54
N VAL A 24 7.39 6.58 6.53
CA VAL A 24 6.52 6.03 7.57
C VAL A 24 7.37 5.64 8.79
N PRO A 25 7.04 6.11 10.01
CA PRO A 25 7.72 5.68 11.22
C PRO A 25 7.63 4.16 11.42
N HIS A 26 8.70 3.55 11.94
CA HIS A 26 8.79 2.09 12.06
C HIS A 26 7.60 1.49 12.83
N LEU A 27 7.24 2.06 13.98
CA LEU A 27 6.13 1.57 14.78
C LEU A 27 4.78 1.72 14.05
N THR A 28 4.57 2.83 13.35
CA THR A 28 3.38 3.06 12.52
C THR A 28 3.26 2.03 11.41
N SER A 29 4.36 1.67 10.73
CA SER A 29 4.35 0.66 9.67
C SER A 29 3.95 -0.75 10.14
N ARG A 30 3.99 -1.01 11.45
CA ARG A 30 3.63 -2.30 12.07
C ARG A 30 2.26 -2.29 12.75
N ASP A 31 1.59 -1.15 12.76
CA ASP A 31 0.24 -0.96 13.30
C ASP A 31 -0.71 -0.64 12.12
N PRO A 32 -1.51 -1.61 11.67
CA PRO A 32 -2.42 -1.42 10.52
C PRO A 32 -3.39 -0.24 10.68
N GLN A 33 -3.87 0.02 11.90
CA GLN A 33 -4.82 1.10 12.16
C GLN A 33 -4.12 2.47 12.12
N ALA A 34 -2.93 2.57 12.72
CA ALA A 34 -2.13 3.80 12.62
C ALA A 34 -1.65 4.06 11.18
N PHE A 35 -1.29 3.00 10.46
CA PHE A 35 -0.88 3.11 9.08
C PHE A 35 -2.03 3.58 8.18
N LEU A 36 -3.23 3.01 8.35
CA LEU A 36 -4.43 3.43 7.62
C LEU A 36 -4.74 4.92 7.83
N ARG A 37 -4.65 5.41 9.06
CA ARG A 37 -4.81 6.85 9.37
C ARG A 37 -3.78 7.70 8.63
N LEU A 38 -2.51 7.30 8.68
CA LEU A 38 -1.43 8.01 7.99
C LEU A 38 -1.67 8.07 6.47
N LEU A 39 -2.12 6.97 5.85
CA LEU A 39 -2.43 6.94 4.42
C LEU A 39 -3.51 7.95 4.04
N ALA A 40 -4.56 8.07 4.87
CA ALA A 40 -5.64 9.02 4.67
C ALA A 40 -5.19 10.48 4.90
N GLU A 41 -4.48 10.74 6.01
CA GLU A 41 -3.99 12.07 6.38
C GLU A 41 -2.99 12.62 5.35
N GLU A 42 -2.03 11.80 4.94
CA GLU A 42 -1.00 12.20 3.98
C GLU A 42 -1.45 12.13 2.52
N ARG A 43 -2.68 11.66 2.29
CA ARG A 43 -3.31 11.45 0.98
C ARG A 43 -2.43 10.65 0.04
N VAL A 44 -1.92 9.52 0.52
CA VAL A 44 -1.03 8.65 -0.26
C VAL A 44 -1.75 8.13 -1.50
N THR A 45 -1.10 8.26 -2.66
CA THR A 45 -1.67 7.85 -3.96
C THR A 45 -1.04 6.57 -4.53
N VAL A 46 0.18 6.25 -4.14
CA VAL A 46 0.90 5.04 -4.57
C VAL A 46 1.44 4.36 -3.33
N LEU A 47 1.14 3.08 -3.17
CA LEU A 47 1.52 2.29 -2.01
C LEU A 47 2.13 0.97 -2.47
N ASN A 48 3.30 0.61 -1.95
CA ASN A 48 3.81 -0.75 -2.10
C ASN A 48 3.61 -1.52 -0.82
N GLN A 49 3.23 -2.78 -0.94
CA GLN A 49 3.09 -3.70 0.18
C GLN A 49 3.50 -5.11 -0.24
N THR A 50 3.94 -5.91 0.73
CA THR A 50 3.81 -7.36 0.56
C THR A 50 2.33 -7.74 0.64
N PRO A 51 1.89 -8.81 -0.03
CA PRO A 51 0.55 -9.36 0.13
C PRO A 51 0.13 -9.51 1.60
N SER A 52 0.99 -10.07 2.45
CA SER A 52 0.74 -10.26 3.89
C SER A 52 0.42 -8.95 4.63
N ALA A 53 1.19 -7.89 4.38
CA ALA A 53 0.99 -6.59 5.01
C ALA A 53 -0.28 -5.90 4.49
N PHE A 54 -0.57 -6.02 3.18
CA PHE A 54 -1.81 -5.51 2.62
C PHE A 54 -3.04 -6.19 3.22
N TYR A 55 -3.01 -7.50 3.47
CA TYR A 55 -4.15 -8.18 4.10
C TYR A 55 -4.45 -7.66 5.51
N GLN A 56 -3.42 -7.30 6.29
CA GLN A 56 -3.60 -6.66 7.59
C GLN A 56 -4.23 -5.27 7.46
N LEU A 57 -3.77 -4.48 6.47
CA LEU A 57 -4.34 -3.18 6.16
C LEU A 57 -5.81 -3.28 5.71
N ALA A 58 -6.13 -4.21 4.83
CA ALA A 58 -7.49 -4.44 4.33
C ALA A 58 -8.45 -4.88 5.44
N ALA A 59 -7.98 -5.67 6.41
CA ALA A 59 -8.75 -6.03 7.60
C ALA A 59 -8.99 -4.81 8.50
N ALA A 60 -7.97 -3.99 8.73
CA ALA A 60 -8.09 -2.77 9.52
C ALA A 60 -9.09 -1.77 8.92
N ASP A 61 -9.05 -1.59 7.60
CA ASP A 61 -9.99 -0.74 6.86
C ASP A 61 -11.44 -1.27 6.94
N ARG A 62 -11.62 -2.60 6.93
CA ARG A 62 -12.94 -3.22 7.15
C ARG A 62 -13.47 -2.97 8.57
N GLU A 63 -12.60 -3.02 9.58
CA GLU A 63 -12.97 -2.83 10.99
C GLU A 63 -13.26 -1.37 11.35
N ALA A 64 -12.60 -0.43 10.66
CA ALA A 64 -12.75 1.00 10.86
C ALA A 64 -13.11 1.70 9.54
N PRO A 65 -14.31 1.48 8.99
CA PRO A 65 -14.70 2.08 7.71
C PRO A 65 -14.81 3.61 7.82
N GLY A 66 -14.63 4.29 6.69
CA GLY A 66 -14.79 5.76 6.59
C GLY A 66 -13.49 6.54 6.40
N HIS A 67 -12.34 5.86 6.37
CA HIS A 67 -11.10 6.48 5.91
C HIS A 67 -11.19 6.82 4.42
N ASN A 68 -11.06 8.10 4.08
CA ASN A 68 -11.05 8.56 2.69
C ASN A 68 -9.65 8.38 2.07
N LEU A 69 -9.37 7.19 1.57
CA LEU A 69 -8.08 6.87 0.94
C LEU A 69 -7.97 7.50 -0.46
N ALA A 70 -6.82 8.09 -0.75
CA ALA A 70 -6.50 8.68 -2.07
C ALA A 70 -5.72 7.72 -3.00
N LEU A 71 -5.70 6.42 -2.65
CA LEU A 71 -4.90 5.41 -3.34
C LEU A 71 -5.33 5.29 -4.81
N ARG A 72 -4.37 5.44 -5.72
CA ARG A 72 -4.50 5.19 -7.15
C ARG A 72 -3.92 3.83 -7.53
N TYR A 73 -2.79 3.47 -6.91
CA TYR A 73 -2.10 2.21 -7.13
C TYR A 73 -1.70 1.57 -5.80
N VAL A 74 -1.95 0.27 -5.70
CA VAL A 74 -1.32 -0.60 -4.69
C VAL A 74 -0.51 -1.65 -5.43
N VAL A 75 0.81 -1.65 -5.22
CA VAL A 75 1.74 -2.57 -5.87
C VAL A 75 2.15 -3.64 -4.88
N PHE A 76 1.96 -4.89 -5.27
CA PHE A 76 2.37 -6.06 -4.51
C PHE A 76 3.69 -6.61 -5.02
N GLY A 77 4.51 -7.11 -4.11
CA GLY A 77 5.59 -8.03 -4.45
C GLY A 77 6.28 -8.60 -3.21
N GLY A 78 7.34 -9.35 -3.44
CA GLY A 78 8.07 -10.07 -2.38
C GLY A 78 7.39 -11.32 -1.84
N GLU A 79 6.09 -11.55 -2.14
CA GLU A 79 5.37 -12.78 -1.78
C GLU A 79 4.36 -13.16 -2.88
N ALA A 80 3.86 -14.39 -2.82
CA ALA A 80 2.77 -14.83 -3.70
C ALA A 80 1.44 -14.16 -3.32
N LEU A 81 0.71 -13.69 -4.34
CA LEU A 81 -0.58 -13.03 -4.16
C LEU A 81 -1.74 -14.03 -4.20
N GLU A 82 -2.55 -14.08 -3.15
CA GLU A 82 -3.82 -14.82 -3.12
C GLU A 82 -4.98 -13.93 -3.60
N LEU A 83 -5.42 -14.12 -4.85
CA LEU A 83 -6.46 -13.30 -5.47
C LEU A 83 -7.80 -13.32 -4.70
N GLY A 84 -8.16 -14.45 -4.10
CA GLY A 84 -9.41 -14.60 -3.34
C GLY A 84 -9.51 -13.65 -2.14
N ARG A 85 -8.38 -13.21 -1.59
CA ARG A 85 -8.33 -12.25 -0.47
C ARG A 85 -8.53 -10.80 -0.90
N LEU A 86 -8.46 -10.51 -2.20
CA LEU A 86 -8.66 -9.15 -2.72
C LEU A 86 -10.14 -8.82 -2.97
N ALA A 87 -11.00 -9.83 -3.07
CA ALA A 87 -12.43 -9.63 -3.35
C ALA A 87 -13.09 -8.71 -2.29
N ASP A 88 -12.77 -8.90 -1.02
CA ASP A 88 -13.30 -8.08 0.09
C ASP A 88 -12.86 -6.61 0.00
N TRP A 89 -11.69 -6.34 -0.58
CA TRP A 89 -11.24 -4.96 -0.80
C TRP A 89 -12.06 -4.33 -1.94
N TYR A 90 -12.18 -5.01 -3.07
CA TYR A 90 -12.92 -4.48 -4.23
C TYR A 90 -14.39 -4.18 -3.94
N THR A 91 -15.06 -4.97 -3.09
CA THR A 91 -16.47 -4.72 -2.75
C THR A 91 -16.69 -3.48 -1.89
N ARG A 92 -15.64 -2.98 -1.22
CA ARG A 92 -15.72 -1.84 -0.28
C ARG A 92 -15.12 -0.54 -0.84
N HIS A 93 -14.34 -0.61 -1.91
CA HIS A 93 -13.74 0.55 -2.58
C HIS A 93 -14.33 0.77 -3.97
N HIS A 94 -14.04 1.93 -4.55
CA HIS A 94 -14.54 2.28 -5.89
C HIS A 94 -13.98 1.31 -6.95
N GLU A 95 -14.81 0.93 -7.92
CA GLU A 95 -14.40 0.03 -9.00
C GLU A 95 -13.20 0.56 -9.82
N ASN A 96 -13.02 1.88 -9.86
CA ASN A 96 -11.98 2.53 -10.65
C ASN A 96 -10.69 2.80 -9.86
N ALA A 97 -10.68 2.64 -8.53
CA ALA A 97 -9.50 2.91 -7.71
C ALA A 97 -9.57 2.26 -6.31
N PRO A 98 -8.44 1.73 -5.81
CA PRO A 98 -7.12 1.68 -6.45
C PRO A 98 -6.96 0.53 -7.47
N THR A 99 -6.10 0.71 -8.46
CA THR A 99 -5.60 -0.40 -9.29
C THR A 99 -4.62 -1.24 -8.46
N LEU A 100 -4.94 -2.52 -8.27
CA LEU A 100 -4.07 -3.47 -7.59
C LEU A 100 -3.13 -4.14 -8.60
N VAL A 101 -1.82 -3.94 -8.45
CA VAL A 101 -0.79 -4.41 -9.38
C VAL A 101 0.02 -5.50 -8.71
N ASN A 102 0.03 -6.71 -9.27
CA ASN A 102 0.95 -7.76 -8.83
C ASN A 102 2.25 -7.67 -9.62
N MET A 103 3.34 -7.29 -8.96
CA MET A 103 4.67 -7.17 -9.58
C MET A 103 5.57 -8.32 -9.12
N TYR A 104 6.21 -8.97 -10.08
CA TYR A 104 7.25 -9.95 -9.82
C TYR A 104 8.61 -9.38 -10.27
N GLY A 105 9.59 -9.47 -9.39
CA GLY A 105 10.99 -9.11 -9.62
C GLY A 105 11.84 -9.68 -8.49
N ILE A 106 13.05 -10.12 -8.82
CA ILE A 106 14.11 -10.43 -7.85
C ILE A 106 15.11 -9.28 -7.81
N THR A 107 16.02 -9.29 -6.84
CA THR A 107 16.99 -8.20 -6.65
C THR A 107 17.99 -8.11 -7.82
N GLU A 108 18.34 -9.25 -8.42
CA GLU A 108 19.35 -9.45 -9.48
C GLU A 108 18.81 -9.26 -10.91
#